data_AF-A0A1F8NLB6-F1
#
_entry.id   AF-A0A1F8NLB6-F1
#
_cell.length_a   1.000
_cell.length_b   1.000
_cell.length_c   1.000
_cell.angle_alpha   90.00
_cell.angle_beta   90.00
_cell.angle_gamma   90.00
#
_symmetry.space_group_name_H-M   'P 1'
#
loop_
_entity.id
_entity.type
_entity.pdbx_description
1 polymer ?
#
loop_
_entity_poly.entity_id
_entity_poly.type
_entity_poly.pdbx_seq_one_letter_code
_entity_poly.pdbx_strand_id
1 'polypeptide(L)'
;MQAPEATEARIERFCLGLLLRSPEIAYRVDRQLAELDLERLAPQDFTGTERQVIFQAIRGALAQDDQDPGESWRRQVPEALISYAQSLLEEIESLSAVTSMDLSQPKVLEEVLARFLQLRKRVLDSDLHQIQFLLLAAQDEARLAGSEATDERAVLSGQVRKLAGQKARLEQALARRQGMSPAARAG
;
A
#
# COMPACT_ATOMS: atom_id res chain seq x y z
N MET A 1 4.79 23.76 -7.08
CA MET A 1 4.90 22.35 -7.51
C MET A 1 5.00 21.38 -6.31
N GLN A 2 4.17 21.56 -5.27
CA GLN A 2 4.02 20.61 -4.16
C GLN A 2 2.66 19.93 -4.30
N ALA A 3 2.60 18.73 -4.86
CA ALA A 3 1.32 18.03 -5.11
C ALA A 3 1.37 16.50 -4.97
N PRO A 4 2.43 15.78 -5.42
CA PRO A 4 2.43 14.32 -5.36
C PRO A 4 2.65 13.80 -3.93
N GLU A 5 3.69 14.26 -3.22
CA GLU A 5 4.01 13.78 -1.86
C GLU A 5 2.89 14.03 -0.85
N ALA A 6 2.24 15.21 -0.91
CA ALA A 6 1.11 15.53 -0.04
C ALA A 6 -0.12 14.65 -0.32
N THR A 7 -0.26 14.14 -1.54
CA THR A 7 -1.36 13.23 -1.90
C THR A 7 -1.06 11.80 -1.45
N GLU A 8 0.17 11.35 -1.60
CA GLU A 8 0.62 10.04 -1.12
C GLU A 8 0.56 9.94 0.40
N ALA A 9 1.05 10.96 1.11
CA ALA A 9 0.93 11.04 2.57
C ALA A 9 -0.53 11.00 3.02
N ARG A 10 -1.45 11.64 2.30
CA ARG A 10 -2.90 11.55 2.60
C ARG A 10 -3.46 10.15 2.40
N ILE A 11 -3.08 9.44 1.32
CA ILE A 11 -3.52 8.07 1.08
C ILE A 11 -3.02 7.14 2.19
N GLU A 12 -1.76 7.28 2.59
CA GLU A 12 -1.18 6.49 3.69
C GLU A 12 -1.89 6.71 5.02
N ARG A 13 -2.07 7.98 5.40
CA ARG A 13 -2.78 8.36 6.64
C ARG A 13 -4.20 7.80 6.62
N PHE A 14 -4.90 7.94 5.49
CA PHE A 14 -6.22 7.38 5.30
C PHE A 14 -6.23 5.86 5.50
N CYS A 15 -5.31 5.14 4.83
CA CYS A 15 -5.23 3.68 4.93
C CYS A 15 -4.91 3.22 6.36
N LEU A 16 -3.98 3.88 7.05
CA LEU A 16 -3.64 3.55 8.44
C LEU A 16 -4.76 3.87 9.41
N GLY A 17 -5.36 5.06 9.33
CA GLY A 17 -6.50 5.42 10.19
C GLY A 17 -7.65 4.44 10.02
N LEU A 18 -7.89 3.98 8.80
CA LEU A 18 -8.95 3.00 8.54
C LEU A 18 -8.60 1.63 9.10
N LEU A 19 -7.34 1.20 9.02
CA LEU A 19 -6.86 -0.02 9.65
C LEU A 19 -6.86 0.06 11.18
N LEU A 20 -6.66 1.24 11.78
CA LEU A 20 -6.79 1.44 13.22
C LEU A 20 -8.24 1.33 13.68
N ARG A 21 -9.18 1.85 12.88
CA ARG A 21 -10.62 1.76 13.13
C ARG A 21 -11.18 0.35 12.91
N SER A 22 -10.72 -0.33 11.88
CA SER A 22 -11.25 -1.62 11.45
C SER A 22 -10.11 -2.50 10.90
N PRO A 23 -9.31 -3.11 11.79
CA PRO A 23 -8.15 -3.91 11.40
C PRO A 23 -8.48 -5.03 10.42
N GLU A 24 -9.68 -5.60 10.49
CA GLU A 24 -10.13 -6.75 9.69
C GLU A 24 -10.16 -6.45 8.18
N ILE A 25 -10.19 -5.18 7.79
CA ILE A 25 -10.05 -4.77 6.39
C ILE A 25 -8.73 -5.25 5.81
N ALA A 26 -7.68 -5.40 6.62
CA ALA A 26 -6.40 -5.96 6.18
C ALA A 26 -6.56 -7.33 5.51
N TYR A 27 -7.46 -8.18 5.99
CA TYR A 27 -7.73 -9.48 5.37
C TYR A 27 -8.36 -9.34 3.97
N ARG A 28 -9.25 -8.35 3.80
CA ARG A 28 -9.86 -8.07 2.49
C ARG A 28 -8.83 -7.52 1.51
N VAL A 29 -7.95 -6.63 1.98
CA VAL A 29 -6.84 -6.09 1.19
C VAL A 29 -5.89 -7.21 0.78
N ASP A 30 -5.49 -8.08 1.72
CA ASP A 30 -4.61 -9.22 1.46
C ASP A 30 -5.19 -10.16 0.42
N ARG A 31 -6.50 -10.45 0.49
CA ARG A 31 -7.19 -11.26 -0.51
C ARG A 31 -7.15 -10.61 -1.89
N GLN A 32 -7.40 -9.31 -1.98
CA GLN A 32 -7.34 -8.57 -3.25
C GLN A 32 -5.92 -8.54 -3.83
N LEU A 33 -4.89 -8.42 -2.99
CA LEU A 33 -3.49 -8.52 -3.42
C LEU A 33 -3.17 -9.94 -3.91
N ALA A 34 -3.61 -10.98 -3.18
CA ALA A 34 -3.41 -12.36 -3.56
C ALA A 34 -4.10 -12.73 -4.90
N GLU A 35 -5.30 -12.19 -5.16
CA GLU A 35 -6.00 -12.34 -6.46
C GLU A 35 -5.22 -11.73 -7.65
N LEU A 36 -4.22 -10.89 -7.38
CA LEU A 36 -3.32 -10.29 -8.36
C LEU A 36 -1.91 -10.92 -8.35
N ASP A 37 -1.74 -12.03 -7.64
CA ASP A 37 -0.46 -12.65 -7.23
C ASP A 37 0.56 -11.66 -6.66
N LEU A 38 0.07 -10.76 -5.82
CA LEU A 38 0.86 -9.86 -5.00
C LEU A 38 0.96 -10.40 -3.58
N GLU A 39 2.08 -10.11 -2.92
CA GLU A 39 2.25 -10.40 -1.51
C GLU A 39 1.27 -9.59 -0.66
N ARG A 40 0.98 -10.09 0.55
CA ARG A 40 0.11 -9.42 1.53
C ARG A 40 0.57 -7.99 1.81
N LEU A 41 -0.33 -7.16 2.32
CA LEU A 41 0.01 -5.80 2.74
C LEU A 41 1.10 -5.87 3.83
N ALA A 42 2.18 -5.13 3.64
CA ALA A 42 3.39 -5.24 4.42
C ALA A 42 3.80 -3.85 4.96
N PRO A 43 4.66 -3.77 5.99
CA PRO A 43 5.11 -2.48 6.52
C PRO A 43 5.74 -1.60 5.44
N GLN A 44 6.42 -2.19 4.45
CA GLN A 44 7.07 -1.47 3.34
C GLN A 44 6.08 -0.71 2.45
N ASP A 45 4.78 -1.00 2.52
CA ASP A 45 3.74 -0.21 1.85
C ASP A 45 3.67 1.23 2.38
N PHE A 46 4.07 1.45 3.64
CA PHE A 46 4.02 2.73 4.31
C PHE A 46 5.39 3.38 4.40
N THR A 47 5.43 4.69 4.18
CA THR A 47 6.64 5.51 4.27
C THR A 47 6.81 6.02 5.69
N GLY A 48 8.05 6.00 6.19
CA GLY A 48 8.39 6.50 7.53
C GLY A 48 8.19 5.46 8.62
N THR A 49 9.18 5.37 9.50
CA THR A 49 9.30 4.33 10.52
C THR A 49 8.07 4.26 11.43
N GLU A 50 7.52 5.40 11.82
CA GLU A 50 6.36 5.49 12.72
C GLU A 50 5.14 4.78 12.13
N ARG A 51 4.88 5.00 10.84
CA ARG A 51 3.76 4.40 10.11
C ARG A 51 3.93 2.89 9.94
N GLN A 52 5.15 2.45 9.67
CA GLN A 52 5.48 1.03 9.58
C GLN A 52 5.29 0.31 10.91
N VAL A 53 5.74 0.93 12.02
CA VAL A 53 5.58 0.40 13.37
C VAL A 53 4.10 0.33 13.76
N ILE A 54 3.31 1.37 13.47
CA ILE A 54 1.86 1.35 13.70
C ILE A 54 1.20 0.23 12.91
N PHE A 55 1.54 0.05 11.63
CA PHE A 55 1.00 -1.05 10.83
C PHE A 55 1.34 -2.43 11.41
N GLN A 56 2.57 -2.63 11.89
CA GLN A 56 2.98 -3.87 12.54
C GLN A 56 2.17 -4.13 13.82
N ALA A 57 1.91 -3.10 14.63
CA ALA A 57 1.06 -3.22 15.81
C ALA A 57 -0.40 -3.60 15.46
N ILE A 58 -0.95 -3.07 14.37
CA ILE A 58 -2.28 -3.46 13.87
C ILE A 58 -2.27 -4.94 13.45
N ARG A 59 -1.25 -5.38 12.72
CA ARG A 59 -1.08 -6.79 12.31
C ARG A 59 -0.94 -7.73 13.50
N GLY A 60 -0.20 -7.31 14.53
CA GLY A 60 -0.07 -8.08 15.75
C GLY A 60 -1.37 -8.13 16.55
N ALA A 61 -2.19 -7.08 16.53
CA ALA A 61 -3.52 -7.07 17.16
C ALA A 61 -4.47 -8.05 16.48
N LEU A 62 -4.45 -8.10 15.15
CA LEU A 62 -5.22 -9.08 14.36
C LEU A 62 -4.84 -10.54 14.61
N ALA A 63 -3.60 -10.81 15.00
CA ALA A 63 -3.13 -12.16 15.28
C ALA A 63 -3.52 -12.65 16.69
N GLN A 64 -4.02 -11.76 17.55
CA GLN A 64 -4.51 -12.11 18.88
C GLN A 64 -6.00 -12.47 18.80
N ASP A 65 -6.33 -13.74 19.01
CA ASP A 65 -7.70 -14.29 18.83
C ASP A 65 -8.69 -13.87 19.94
N ASP A 66 -8.18 -13.32 21.04
CA ASP A 66 -8.93 -13.21 22.31
C ASP A 66 -9.53 -11.82 22.59
N GLN A 67 -9.34 -10.83 21.71
CA GLN A 67 -9.70 -9.42 21.99
C GLN A 67 -10.24 -8.72 20.74
N ASP A 68 -11.08 -7.69 20.94
CA ASP A 68 -11.51 -6.81 19.85
C ASP A 68 -10.28 -6.13 19.21
N PRO A 69 -9.96 -6.42 17.93
CA PRO A 69 -8.79 -5.85 17.25
C PRO A 69 -8.83 -4.32 17.20
N GLY A 70 -10.02 -3.72 17.12
CA GLY A 70 -10.21 -2.27 17.00
C GLY A 70 -9.73 -1.47 18.21
N GLU A 71 -9.61 -2.12 19.37
CA GLU A 71 -9.09 -1.50 20.60
C GLU A 71 -7.72 -2.03 21.01
N SER A 72 -7.35 -3.22 20.52
CA SER A 72 -6.16 -3.95 21.00
C SER A 72 -4.84 -3.41 20.46
N TRP A 73 -4.84 -2.71 19.32
CA TRP A 73 -3.62 -2.09 18.77
C TRP A 73 -2.97 -1.10 19.73
N ARG A 74 -3.74 -0.44 20.62
CA ARG A 74 -3.21 0.53 21.61
C ARG A 74 -2.18 -0.08 22.56
N ARG A 75 -2.30 -1.38 22.85
CA ARG A 75 -1.35 -2.12 23.71
C ARG A 75 -0.06 -2.51 22.99
N GLN A 76 -0.07 -2.47 21.65
CA GLN A 76 1.05 -2.91 20.81
C GLN A 76 1.80 -1.73 20.17
N VAL A 77 1.13 -0.59 19.99
CA VAL A 77 1.79 0.64 19.53
C VAL A 77 2.68 1.18 20.67
N PRO A 78 3.95 1.51 20.39
CA PRO A 78 4.82 2.16 21.37
C PRO A 78 4.20 3.45 21.89
N GLU A 79 4.35 3.73 23.19
CA GLU A 79 3.79 4.91 23.86
C GLU A 79 4.02 6.22 23.08
N ALA A 80 5.25 6.41 22.58
CA ALA A 80 5.65 7.59 21.82
C ALA A 80 4.84 7.80 20.51
N LEU A 81 4.19 6.76 19.99
CA LEU A 81 3.40 6.77 18.77
C LEU A 81 1.89 6.73 19.01
N ILE A 82 1.43 6.59 20.25
CA ILE A 82 -0.01 6.50 20.57
C ILE A 82 -0.74 7.77 20.13
N SER A 83 -0.22 8.96 20.46
CA SER A 83 -0.83 10.22 20.05
C SER A 83 -0.89 10.36 18.52
N TYR A 84 0.14 9.90 17.82
CA TYR A 84 0.14 9.90 16.37
C TYR A 84 -0.92 8.95 15.79
N ALA A 85 -1.00 7.71 16.30
CA ALA A 85 -2.03 6.75 15.90
C ALA A 85 -3.45 7.25 16.20
N GLN A 86 -3.66 7.87 17.36
CA GLN A 86 -4.95 8.50 17.71
C GLN A 86 -5.33 9.60 16.71
N SER A 87 -4.39 10.47 16.32
CA SER A 87 -4.67 11.51 15.31
C SER A 87 -5.12 10.93 13.96
N LEU A 88 -4.57 9.78 13.55
CA LEU A 88 -4.96 9.09 12.32
C LEU A 88 -6.37 8.50 12.42
N LEU A 89 -6.72 7.96 13.59
CA LEU A 89 -8.06 7.44 13.86
C LEU A 89 -9.10 8.56 13.84
N GLU A 90 -8.81 9.68 14.54
CA GLU A 90 -9.67 10.86 14.60
C GLU A 90 -9.94 11.46 13.22
N GLU A 91 -8.94 11.49 12.34
CA GLU A 91 -9.11 11.92 10.94
C GLU A 91 -10.15 11.07 10.19
N ILE A 92 -10.13 9.75 10.39
CA ILE A 92 -11.06 8.83 9.75
C ILE A 92 -12.44 8.89 10.39
N GLU A 93 -12.55 9.04 11.70
CA GLU A 93 -13.83 9.22 12.38
C GLU A 93 -14.52 10.51 11.93
N SER A 94 -13.78 11.62 11.87
CA SER A 94 -14.26 12.89 11.35
C SER A 94 -14.74 12.77 9.89
N LEU A 95 -13.93 12.15 9.03
CA LEU A 95 -14.31 11.93 7.63
C LEU A 95 -15.56 11.04 7.53
N SER A 96 -15.65 9.98 8.32
CA SER A 96 -16.79 9.06 8.33
C SER A 96 -18.07 9.74 8.78
N ALA A 97 -18.00 10.66 9.75
CA ALA A 97 -19.15 11.42 10.21
C ALA A 97 -19.70 12.35 9.11
N VAL A 98 -18.82 12.95 8.29
CA VAL A 98 -19.21 13.84 7.19
C VAL A 98 -19.68 13.06 5.96
N THR A 99 -19.06 11.92 5.67
CA THR A 99 -19.27 11.17 4.41
C THR A 99 -20.23 9.99 4.55
N SER A 100 -20.67 9.64 5.76
CA SER A 100 -21.42 8.41 6.04
C SER A 100 -20.71 7.16 5.52
N MET A 101 -19.39 7.08 5.75
CA MET A 101 -18.57 5.96 5.28
C MET A 101 -18.99 4.65 5.94
N ASP A 102 -19.66 3.80 5.16
CA ASP A 102 -20.15 2.49 5.57
C ASP A 102 -19.45 1.39 4.75
N LEU A 103 -18.57 0.64 5.40
CA LEU A 103 -17.77 -0.43 4.80
C LEU A 103 -18.59 -1.67 4.42
N SER A 104 -19.86 -1.74 4.84
CA SER A 104 -20.80 -2.75 4.37
C SER A 104 -21.29 -2.46 2.96
N GLN A 105 -21.22 -1.20 2.52
CA GLN A 105 -21.60 -0.81 1.17
C GLN A 105 -20.52 -1.23 0.17
N PRO A 106 -20.86 -2.03 -0.87
CA PRO A 106 -19.87 -2.53 -1.82
C PRO A 106 -19.06 -1.43 -2.50
N LYS A 107 -19.69 -0.31 -2.86
CA LYS A 107 -19.02 0.83 -3.51
C LYS A 107 -17.98 1.49 -2.61
N VAL A 108 -18.32 1.74 -1.35
CA VAL A 108 -17.40 2.34 -0.36
C VAL A 108 -16.22 1.40 -0.14
N LEU A 109 -16.49 0.09 0.02
CA LEU A 109 -15.44 -0.91 0.15
C LEU A 109 -14.52 -0.95 -1.07
N GLU A 110 -15.07 -0.92 -2.28
CA GLU A 110 -14.27 -0.90 -3.53
C GLU A 110 -13.37 0.34 -3.61
N GLU A 111 -13.88 1.52 -3.22
CA GLU A 111 -13.09 2.75 -3.16
C GLU A 111 -11.96 2.67 -2.14
N VAL A 112 -12.25 2.13 -0.94
CA VAL A 112 -11.27 1.87 0.11
C VAL A 112 -10.17 0.93 -0.40
N LEU A 113 -10.55 -0.21 -0.99
CA LEU A 113 -9.60 -1.18 -1.53
C LEU A 113 -8.75 -0.56 -2.64
N ALA A 114 -9.33 0.32 -3.46
CA ALA A 114 -8.57 1.06 -4.47
C ALA A 114 -7.49 1.97 -3.85
N ARG A 115 -7.70 2.54 -2.65
CA ARG A 115 -6.67 3.32 -1.94
C ARG A 115 -5.49 2.46 -1.49
N PHE A 116 -5.74 1.24 -1.00
CA PHE A 116 -4.67 0.30 -0.67
C PHE A 116 -3.89 -0.16 -1.92
N LEU A 117 -4.58 -0.38 -3.04
CA LEU A 117 -3.90 -0.71 -4.30
C LEU A 117 -3.08 0.47 -4.82
N GLN A 118 -3.56 1.71 -4.68
CA GLN A 118 -2.75 2.91 -4.98
C GLN A 118 -1.49 2.96 -4.12
N LEU A 119 -1.58 2.57 -2.84
CA LEU A 119 -0.43 2.49 -1.96
C LEU A 119 0.61 1.48 -2.45
N ARG A 120 0.18 0.24 -2.74
CA ARG A 120 1.07 -0.80 -3.28
C ARG A 120 1.66 -0.42 -4.65
N LYS A 121 0.87 0.27 -5.49
CA LYS A 121 1.36 0.78 -6.79
C LYS A 121 2.60 1.64 -6.61
N ARG A 122 2.53 2.59 -5.67
CA ARG A 122 3.64 3.51 -5.39
C ARG A 122 4.90 2.77 -4.97
N VAL A 123 4.77 1.74 -4.13
CA VAL A 123 5.92 0.92 -3.73
C VAL A 123 6.51 0.20 -4.93
N LEU A 124 5.69 -0.46 -5.75
CA LEU A 124 6.15 -1.12 -6.97
C LEU A 124 6.80 -0.12 -7.95
N ASP A 125 6.29 1.11 -8.04
CA ASP A 125 6.90 2.17 -8.83
C ASP A 125 8.28 2.53 -8.28
N SER A 126 8.42 2.71 -6.97
CA SER A 126 9.71 3.05 -6.36
C SER A 126 10.73 1.92 -6.51
N ASP A 127 10.32 0.68 -6.23
CA ASP A 127 11.17 -0.50 -6.35
C ASP A 127 11.64 -0.70 -7.80
N LEU A 128 10.73 -0.52 -8.76
CA LEU A 128 11.04 -0.64 -10.17
C LEU A 128 12.07 0.42 -10.60
N HIS A 129 11.90 1.67 -10.18
CA HIS A 129 12.88 2.72 -10.47
C HIS A 129 14.25 2.41 -9.85
N GLN A 130 14.28 1.91 -8.61
CA GLN A 130 15.53 1.56 -7.94
C GLN A 130 16.27 0.44 -8.68
N ILE A 131 15.58 -0.66 -9.00
CA ILE A 131 16.20 -1.79 -9.72
C ILE A 131 16.62 -1.39 -11.14
N GLN A 132 15.87 -0.53 -11.82
CA GLN A 132 16.26 -0.01 -13.13
C GLN A 132 17.55 0.82 -13.05
N PHE A 133 17.69 1.66 -12.02
CA PHE A 133 18.92 2.41 -11.78
C PHE A 133 20.12 1.48 -11.53
N LEU A 134 19.95 0.46 -10.68
CA LEU A 134 20.99 -0.55 -10.41
C LEU A 134 21.37 -1.32 -11.67
N LEU A 135 20.38 -1.72 -12.48
CA LEU A 135 20.61 -2.40 -13.75
C LEU A 135 21.37 -1.51 -14.75
N LEU A 136 21.11 -0.21 -14.77
CA LEU A 136 21.86 0.73 -15.60
C LEU A 136 23.31 0.84 -15.14
N ALA A 137 23.54 0.99 -13.83
CA ALA A 137 24.89 1.04 -13.26
C ALA A 137 25.70 -0.23 -13.58
N ALA A 138 25.11 -1.42 -13.40
CA ALA A 138 25.73 -2.69 -13.72
C ALA A 138 26.03 -2.87 -15.22
N GLN A 139 25.23 -2.25 -16.10
CA GLN A 139 25.49 -2.25 -17.54
C GLN A 139 26.68 -1.36 -17.90
N ASP A 140 26.77 -0.17 -17.30
CA ASP A 140 27.86 0.76 -17.53
C ASP A 140 29.19 0.19 -17.03
N GLU A 141 29.19 -0.45 -15.86
CA GLU A 141 30.38 -1.11 -15.30
C GLU A 141 30.86 -2.26 -16.19
N ALA A 142 29.95 -3.15 -16.62
CA ALA A 142 30.29 -4.24 -17.54
C ALA A 142 30.87 -3.72 -18.87
N ARG A 143 30.31 -2.62 -19.39
CA ARG A 143 30.80 -1.96 -20.61
C ARG A 143 32.21 -1.40 -20.43
N LEU A 144 32.52 -0.80 -19.28
CA LEU A 144 33.85 -0.28 -18.96
C LEU A 144 34.87 -1.40 -18.75
N ALA A 145 34.47 -2.51 -18.14
CA ALA A 145 35.31 -3.67 -17.89
C ALA A 145 35.56 -4.56 -19.12
N GLY A 146 34.82 -4.33 -20.22
CA GLY A 146 34.91 -5.17 -21.43
C GLY A 146 34.42 -6.61 -21.21
N SER A 147 33.60 -6.85 -20.18
CA SER A 147 33.04 -8.16 -19.86
C SER A 147 31.63 -8.29 -20.42
N GLU A 148 31.31 -9.45 -21.00
CA GLU A 148 29.93 -9.79 -21.34
C GLU A 148 29.16 -10.24 -20.07
N ALA A 149 27.83 -10.11 -20.15
CA ALA A 149 26.81 -10.31 -19.11
C ALA A 149 27.26 -10.95 -17.78
N THR A 150 27.21 -10.18 -16.69
CA THR A 150 27.39 -10.68 -15.33
C THR A 150 26.10 -11.35 -14.81
N ASP A 151 26.23 -12.34 -13.93
CA ASP A 151 25.10 -12.99 -13.25
C ASP A 151 24.17 -11.97 -12.58
N GLU A 152 24.75 -10.88 -12.05
CA GLU A 152 24.04 -9.74 -11.47
C GLU A 152 23.06 -9.06 -12.44
N ARG A 153 23.47 -8.81 -13.69
CA ARG A 153 22.59 -8.20 -14.70
C ARG A 153 21.42 -9.11 -15.04
N ALA A 154 21.63 -10.42 -15.07
CA ALA A 154 20.56 -11.38 -15.31
C ALA A 154 19.54 -11.38 -14.15
N VAL A 155 20.02 -11.33 -12.91
CA VAL A 155 19.18 -11.22 -11.70
C VAL A 155 18.36 -9.93 -11.71
N LEU A 156 19.00 -8.78 -11.92
CA LEU A 156 18.34 -7.47 -11.96
C LEU A 156 17.29 -7.41 -13.10
N SER A 157 17.62 -7.92 -14.29
CA SER A 157 16.65 -8.02 -15.40
C SER A 157 15.43 -8.89 -15.06
N GLY A 158 15.65 -10.00 -14.35
CA GLY A 158 14.57 -10.86 -13.85
C GLY A 158 13.67 -10.12 -12.85
N GLN A 159 14.26 -9.37 -11.93
CA GLN A 159 13.52 -8.55 -10.96
C GLN A 159 12.69 -7.45 -11.63
N VAL A 160 13.27 -6.72 -12.59
CA VAL A 160 12.53 -5.71 -13.39
C VAL A 160 11.30 -6.33 -14.05
N ARG A 161 11.46 -7.49 -14.71
CA ARG A 161 10.34 -8.19 -15.36
C ARG A 161 9.26 -8.60 -14.36
N LYS A 162 9.66 -9.14 -13.20
CA LYS A 162 8.72 -9.52 -12.12
C LYS A 162 7.92 -8.31 -11.63
N LEU A 163 8.61 -7.23 -11.24
CA LEU A 163 8.00 -6.01 -10.70
C LEU A 163 7.10 -5.32 -11.73
N ALA A 164 7.53 -5.23 -12.99
CA ALA A 164 6.73 -4.67 -14.07
C ALA A 164 5.44 -5.47 -14.30
N GLY A 165 5.51 -6.81 -14.27
CA GLY A 165 4.33 -7.68 -14.37
C GLY A 165 3.37 -7.56 -13.19
N GLN A 166 3.89 -7.40 -11.97
CA GLN A 166 3.09 -7.10 -10.77
C GLN A 166 2.39 -5.75 -10.90
N LYS A 167 3.11 -4.70 -11.28
CA LYS A 167 2.56 -3.35 -11.50
C LYS A 167 1.46 -3.37 -12.57
N ALA A 168 1.68 -4.01 -13.72
CA ALA A 168 0.71 -4.04 -14.81
C ALA A 168 -0.64 -4.66 -14.39
N ARG A 169 -0.60 -5.77 -13.64
CA ARG A 169 -1.82 -6.41 -13.10
C ARG A 169 -2.55 -5.48 -12.12
N LEU A 170 -1.81 -4.81 -11.25
CA LEU A 170 -2.37 -3.85 -10.31
C LEU A 170 -3.01 -2.65 -11.04
N GLU A 171 -2.33 -2.08 -12.02
CA GLU A 171 -2.86 -0.95 -12.83
C GLU A 171 -4.11 -1.36 -13.59
N GLN A 172 -4.13 -2.56 -14.17
CA GLN A 172 -5.33 -3.09 -14.82
C GLN A 172 -6.50 -3.24 -13.82
N ALA A 173 -6.22 -3.72 -12.61
CA ALA A 173 -7.23 -3.85 -11.56
C ALA A 173 -7.77 -2.49 -11.11
N LEU A 174 -6.91 -1.47 -10.99
CA LEU A 174 -7.33 -0.09 -10.68
C LEU A 174 -8.17 0.51 -11.82
N ALA A 175 -7.74 0.34 -13.08
CA ALA A 175 -8.45 0.85 -14.25
C ALA A 175 -9.85 0.24 -14.39
N ARG A 176 -10.00 -1.07 -14.14
CA ARG A 176 -11.31 -1.74 -14.13
C ARG A 176 -12.28 -1.13 -13.11
N ARG A 177 -11.79 -0.80 -11.91
CA ARG A 177 -12.60 -0.16 -10.86
C ARG A 177 -12.98 1.28 -11.22
N GLN A 178 -12.08 2.02 -11.87
CA GLN A 178 -12.37 3.37 -12.35
C GLN A 178 -13.39 3.38 -13.51
N GLY A 179 -13.31 2.39 -14.41
CA GLY A 179 -14.27 2.21 -15.51
C GLY A 179 -15.65 1.68 -15.09
N MET A 180 -15.77 1.09 -13.89
CA MET A 180 -17.03 0.65 -13.30
C MET A 180 -17.80 1.76 -12.55
N SER A 181 -17.23 2.97 -12.44
CA SER A 181 -17.92 4.09 -11.81
C SER A 181 -19.14 4.52 -12.66
N PRO A 182 -20.36 4.60 -12.09
CA PRO A 182 -21.61 4.81 -12.85
C PRO A 182 -21.77 6.22 -13.47
N ALA A 183 -20.72 7.05 -13.48
CA ALA A 183 -20.75 8.39 -14.04
C ALA A 183 -20.53 8.44 -15.57
N ALA A 184 -20.16 7.34 -16.23
CA ALA A 184 -19.91 7.29 -17.67
C ALA A 184 -21.17 6.98 -18.53
N ARG A 185 -22.38 7.30 -18.03
CA ARG A 185 -23.66 7.09 -18.76
C ARG A 185 -24.57 8.33 -18.83
N ALA A 186 -24.04 9.53 -18.64
CA ALA A 186 -24.77 10.76 -18.96
C ALA A 186 -23.89 11.67 -19.83
N GLY A 187 -24.17 11.65 -21.13
CA GLY A 187 -23.49 12.40 -22.18
C GLY A 187 -23.85 11.82 -23.53
#